data_AF-A0A2A7FP13-F1
#
_entry.id   AF-A0A2A7FP13-F1
#
_cell.length_a   1.000
_cell.length_b   1.000
_cell.length_c   1.000
_cell.angle_alpha   90.00
_cell.angle_beta   90.00
_cell.angle_gamma   90.00
#
_symmetry.space_group_name_H-M   'P 1'
#
loop_
_entity.id
_entity.type
_entity.pdbx_description
1 polymer ?
#
loop_
_entity_poly.entity_id
_entity_poly.type
_entity_poly.pdbx_seq_one_letter_code
_entity_poly.pdbx_strand_id
1 'polypeptide(L)'
;MLTMQCTECDGFGNEEYVEGKGWTRKCKVCDHGFVEAPEDMKVYVSVYKVTREFGGHEEGGWYYDRYTCLETIPCKNKFSDEIKNDLLEEYKGVKHGDISSVLGGADVQAFIERRPAENETRERPIYE
;
A
#
# COMPACT_ATOMS: atom_id res chain seq x y z
N MET A 1 -8.73 -4.42 5.67
CA MET A 1 -8.87 -3.38 6.71
C MET A 1 -7.63 -2.51 6.71
N LEU A 2 -7.76 -1.21 7.00
CA LEU A 2 -6.61 -0.32 7.14
C LEU A 2 -5.79 -0.67 8.40
N THR A 3 -4.49 -0.88 8.25
CA THR A 3 -3.54 -0.93 9.35
C THR A 3 -2.86 0.43 9.54
N MET A 4 -2.50 0.73 10.78
CA MET A 4 -2.02 2.03 11.21
C MET A 4 -0.79 1.87 12.08
N GLN A 5 0.19 2.76 11.95
CA GLN A 5 1.32 2.80 12.87
C GLN A 5 0.82 2.96 14.32
N CYS A 6 1.33 2.12 15.20
CA CYS A 6 1.04 2.14 16.61
C CYS A 6 1.71 3.35 17.26
N THR A 7 0.93 4.18 17.94
CA THR A 7 1.40 5.38 18.64
C THR A 7 2.06 5.08 19.99
N GLU A 8 1.78 3.93 20.60
CA GLU A 8 2.37 3.53 21.90
C GLU A 8 3.84 3.07 21.77
N CYS A 9 4.23 2.65 20.57
CA CYS A 9 5.60 2.21 20.29
C CYS A 9 6.18 2.88 19.05
N ASP A 10 5.56 3.96 18.56
CA ASP A 10 5.96 4.68 17.35
C ASP A 10 6.27 3.76 16.16
N GLY A 11 5.54 2.65 16.01
CA GLY A 11 5.75 1.67 14.95
C GLY A 11 6.94 0.73 15.14
N PHE A 12 7.74 0.84 16.20
CA PHE A 12 8.90 -0.01 16.43
C PHE A 12 8.54 -1.45 16.86
N GLY A 13 7.28 -1.71 17.23
CA GLY A 13 6.83 -3.01 17.75
C GLY A 13 7.41 -3.39 19.12
N ASN A 14 8.44 -2.66 19.58
CA ASN A 14 9.23 -2.85 20.79
C ASN A 14 9.60 -4.33 21.03
N GLU A 15 10.23 -4.94 20.04
CA GLU A 15 10.85 -6.26 20.16
C GLU A 15 12.19 -6.13 20.89
N GLU A 16 12.39 -6.94 21.92
CA GLU A 16 13.68 -7.08 22.58
C GLU A 16 14.09 -8.55 22.63
N TYR A 17 15.38 -8.82 22.42
CA TYR A 17 15.91 -10.15 22.66
C TYR A 17 16.18 -10.32 24.17
N VAL A 18 15.52 -11.31 24.78
CA VAL A 18 15.75 -11.70 26.18
C VAL A 18 16.51 -13.01 26.20
N GLU A 19 17.70 -13.00 26.80
CA GLU A 19 18.55 -14.18 26.94
C GLU A 19 17.78 -15.34 27.59
N GLY A 20 17.83 -16.52 26.97
CA GLY A 20 17.09 -17.71 27.41
C GLY A 20 15.59 -17.72 27.12
N LYS A 21 15.00 -16.64 26.58
CA LYS A 21 13.58 -16.56 26.17
C LYS A 21 13.37 -16.21 24.70
N GLY A 22 14.40 -15.71 24.01
CA GLY A 22 14.31 -15.31 22.61
C GLY A 22 13.76 -13.89 22.43
N TRP A 23 13.31 -13.59 21.20
CA TRP A 23 12.65 -12.31 20.90
C TRP A 23 11.32 -12.22 21.62
N THR A 24 11.16 -11.16 22.40
CA THR A 24 9.96 -10.89 23.20
C THR A 24 9.41 -9.52 22.88
N ARG A 25 8.09 -9.43 22.91
CA ARG A 25 7.36 -8.25 22.47
C ARG A 25 6.88 -7.44 23.66
N LYS A 26 7.34 -6.19 23.79
CA LYS A 26 6.93 -5.30 24.89
C LYS A 26 5.62 -4.59 24.64
N CYS A 27 5.36 -4.19 23.39
CA CYS A 27 4.15 -3.44 23.09
C CYS A 27 2.94 -4.39 23.13
N LYS A 28 2.05 -4.19 24.10
CA LYS A 28 0.85 -5.02 24.30
C LYS A 28 -0.33 -4.59 23.44
N VAL A 29 -0.22 -3.45 22.75
CA VAL A 29 -1.34 -2.78 22.07
C VAL A 29 -1.38 -3.10 20.58
N CYS A 30 -0.23 -3.23 19.93
CA CYS A 30 -0.17 -3.44 18.47
C CYS A 30 0.00 -4.90 18.07
N ASP A 31 0.28 -5.13 16.78
CA ASP A 31 0.99 -6.26 16.22
C ASP A 31 2.20 -5.78 15.40
N HIS A 32 3.42 -6.12 15.83
CA HIS A 32 4.68 -5.68 15.20
C HIS A 32 4.74 -4.18 14.83
N GLY A 33 4.18 -3.29 15.65
CA GLY A 33 4.18 -1.85 15.40
C GLY A 33 2.94 -1.32 14.69
N PHE A 34 1.97 -2.18 14.38
CA PHE A 34 0.76 -1.81 13.66
C PHE A 34 -0.51 -2.11 14.47
N VAL A 35 -1.50 -1.23 14.43
CA VAL A 35 -2.84 -1.44 14.98
C VAL A 35 -3.85 -1.41 13.85
N GLU A 36 -4.93 -2.18 13.97
CA GLU A 36 -6.05 -2.03 13.04
C GLU A 36 -6.77 -0.71 13.29
N ALA A 37 -7.15 -0.03 12.20
CA ALA A 37 -7.99 1.16 12.31
C ALA A 37 -9.38 0.80 12.85
N PRO A 38 -10.02 1.67 13.66
CA PRO A 38 -11.37 1.44 14.14
C PRO A 38 -12.36 1.16 13.00
N GLU A 39 -13.27 0.22 13.19
CA GLU A 39 -14.25 -0.21 12.17
C GLU A 39 -15.08 0.94 11.57
N ASP A 40 -15.46 1.90 12.40
CA ASP A 40 -16.26 3.06 11.99
C ASP A 40 -15.42 4.26 11.51
N MET A 41 -14.08 4.14 11.49
CA MET A 41 -13.20 5.18 10.95
C MET A 41 -13.46 5.36 9.45
N LYS A 42 -13.55 6.62 9.01
CA LYS A 42 -13.59 6.93 7.58
C LYS A 42 -12.23 6.62 6.95
N VAL A 43 -12.24 5.81 5.91
CA VAL A 43 -11.07 5.48 5.07
C VAL A 43 -11.42 5.71 3.60
N TYR A 44 -10.42 5.62 2.74
CA TYR A 44 -10.56 5.76 1.30
C TYR A 44 -10.07 4.47 0.64
N VAL A 45 -10.87 3.87 -0.24
CA VAL A 45 -10.41 2.76 -1.07
C VAL A 45 -10.13 3.32 -2.45
N SER A 46 -8.85 3.33 -2.84
CA SER A 46 -8.41 3.88 -4.12
C SER A 46 -7.91 2.75 -5.02
N VAL A 47 -8.35 2.75 -6.28
CA VAL A 47 -7.87 1.81 -7.32
C VAL A 47 -6.99 2.56 -8.31
N TYR A 48 -5.90 1.90 -8.71
CA TYR A 48 -4.84 2.47 -9.52
C TYR A 48 -4.55 1.60 -10.73
N LYS A 49 -4.29 2.27 -11.85
CA LYS A 49 -3.53 1.68 -12.95
C LYS A 49 -2.05 1.79 -12.60
N VAL A 50 -1.35 0.66 -12.63
CA VAL A 50 0.08 0.59 -12.37
C VAL A 50 0.81 0.29 -13.67
N THR A 51 1.75 1.17 -14.05
CA THR A 51 2.65 0.97 -15.19
C THR A 51 4.10 1.08 -14.74
N ARG A 52 5.01 0.40 -15.44
CA ARG A 52 6.44 0.53 -15.19
C ARG A 52 7.01 1.64 -16.07
N GLU A 53 7.64 2.62 -15.46
CA GLU A 53 8.23 3.78 -16.13
C GLU A 53 9.75 3.79 -15.97
N PHE A 54 10.45 4.31 -16.96
CA PHE A 54 11.89 4.48 -16.89
C PHE A 54 12.24 5.65 -15.96
N GLY A 55 13.05 5.38 -14.94
CA GLY A 55 13.48 6.35 -13.93
C GLY A 55 14.69 7.17 -14.37
N GLY A 56 15.68 6.51 -14.97
CA GLY A 56 16.91 7.16 -15.39
C GLY A 56 18.03 6.16 -15.71
N HIS A 57 19.20 6.66 -16.13
CA HIS A 57 20.32 5.84 -16.60
C HIS A 57 21.32 5.49 -15.48
N GLU A 58 21.08 5.97 -14.26
CA GLU A 58 21.90 5.69 -13.09
C GLU A 58 21.97 4.16 -12.85
N GLU A 59 23.16 3.68 -12.42
CA GLU A 59 23.48 2.26 -12.17
C GLU A 59 23.07 1.25 -13.26
N GLY A 60 23.13 1.64 -14.53
CA GLY A 60 22.77 0.75 -15.65
C GLY A 60 21.30 0.80 -16.02
N GLY A 61 20.56 1.78 -15.50
CA GLY A 61 19.17 2.02 -15.80
C GLY A 61 18.26 1.49 -14.71
N TRP A 62 17.35 2.33 -14.23
CA TRP A 62 16.36 1.94 -13.23
C TRP A 62 14.94 2.29 -13.68
N TYR A 63 13.98 1.61 -13.08
CA TYR A 63 12.56 1.74 -13.38
C TYR A 63 11.79 1.86 -12.08
N TYR A 64 10.62 2.47 -12.14
CA TYR A 64 9.70 2.58 -11.01
C TYR A 64 8.28 2.28 -11.46
N ASP A 65 7.47 1.85 -10.49
CA ASP A 65 6.05 1.68 -10.71
C ASP A 65 5.36 3.04 -10.56
N ARG A 66 4.66 3.45 -11.61
CA ARG A 66 3.84 4.65 -11.64
C ARG A 66 2.39 4.28 -11.35
N TYR A 67 1.88 4.75 -10.23
CA TYR A 67 0.52 4.57 -9.80
C TYR A 67 -0.32 5.75 -10.26
N THR A 68 -1.26 5.51 -11.17
CA THR A 68 -2.23 6.51 -11.63
C THR A 68 -3.59 6.18 -11.03
N CYS A 69 -4.11 7.08 -10.18
CA CYS A 69 -5.41 6.86 -9.54
C CYS A 69 -6.52 6.87 -10.59
N LEU A 70 -7.35 5.82 -10.59
CA LEU A 70 -8.52 5.72 -11.47
C LEU A 70 -9.76 6.19 -10.73
N GLU A 71 -9.93 5.73 -9.47
CA GLU A 71 -11.09 6.06 -8.65
C GLU A 71 -10.76 5.94 -7.16
N THR A 72 -11.48 6.70 -6.34
CA THR A 72 -11.43 6.62 -4.88
C THR A 72 -12.84 6.64 -4.29
N ILE A 73 -13.15 5.65 -3.45
CA ILE A 73 -14.42 5.55 -2.74
C ILE A 73 -14.19 5.77 -1.23
N PRO A 74 -14.80 6.80 -0.62
CA PRO A 74 -14.78 6.95 0.83
C PRO A 74 -15.78 5.99 1.49
N CYS A 75 -15.33 5.24 2.50
CA CYS A 75 -16.19 4.30 3.23
C CYS A 75 -15.82 4.22 4.73
N LYS A 76 -16.58 3.45 5.50
CA LYS A 76 -16.15 3.03 6.83
C LYS A 76 -15.16 1.87 6.71
N ASN A 77 -14.17 1.80 7.60
CA ASN A 77 -13.12 0.78 7.55
C ASN A 77 -13.69 -0.64 7.46
N LYS A 78 -14.76 -0.96 8.20
CA LYS A 78 -15.39 -2.28 8.17
C LYS A 78 -15.91 -2.77 6.80
N PHE A 79 -16.12 -1.86 5.85
CA PHE A 79 -16.55 -2.19 4.49
C PHE A 79 -15.40 -2.10 3.46
N SER A 80 -14.20 -1.72 3.90
CA SER A 80 -13.10 -1.38 3.00
C SER A 80 -12.59 -2.56 2.17
N ASP A 81 -12.58 -3.77 2.73
CA ASP A 81 -12.13 -4.96 2.00
C ASP A 81 -13.13 -5.39 0.91
N GLU A 82 -14.43 -5.29 1.18
CA GLU A 82 -15.48 -5.57 0.20
C GLU A 82 -15.38 -4.61 -0.98
N ILE A 83 -15.35 -3.30 -0.70
CA ILE A 83 -15.21 -2.25 -1.72
C ILE A 83 -13.89 -2.40 -2.50
N LYS A 84 -12.80 -2.80 -1.84
CA LYS A 84 -11.52 -3.07 -2.49
C LYS A 84 -11.65 -4.19 -3.52
N ASN A 85 -12.30 -5.29 -3.16
CA ASN A 85 -12.50 -6.42 -4.07
C ASN A 85 -13.43 -6.06 -5.24
N ASP A 86 -14.50 -5.30 -4.97
CA ASP A 86 -15.42 -4.82 -6.00
C ASP A 86 -14.70 -3.95 -7.03
N LEU A 87 -13.88 -2.99 -6.58
CA LEU A 87 -13.08 -2.15 -7.46
C LEU A 87 -12.06 -2.96 -8.28
N LEU A 88 -11.40 -3.95 -7.69
CA LEU A 88 -10.47 -4.81 -8.43
C LEU A 88 -11.17 -5.59 -9.54
N GLU A 89 -12.38 -6.09 -9.29
CA GLU A 89 -13.17 -6.83 -10.27
C GLU A 89 -13.72 -5.90 -11.37
N GLU A 90 -14.22 -4.71 -11.01
CA GLU A 90 -14.72 -3.71 -11.95
C GLU A 90 -13.63 -3.26 -12.93
N TYR A 91 -12.42 -2.99 -12.41
CA TYR A 91 -11.31 -2.48 -13.21
C TYR A 91 -10.41 -3.58 -13.80
N LYS A 92 -10.76 -4.87 -13.67
CA LYS A 92 -9.95 -5.99 -14.19
C LYS A 92 -9.58 -5.86 -15.67
N GLY A 93 -10.45 -5.22 -16.47
CA GLY A 93 -10.23 -5.00 -17.91
C GLY A 93 -9.12 -4.01 -18.24
N VAL A 94 -8.68 -3.19 -17.29
CA VAL A 94 -7.53 -2.29 -17.45
C VAL A 94 -6.22 -3.09 -17.46
N LYS A 95 -6.19 -4.22 -16.76
CA LYS A 95 -5.01 -5.09 -16.68
C LYS A 95 -4.75 -5.76 -18.02
N HIS A 96 -3.52 -5.64 -18.52
CA HIS A 96 -3.06 -6.31 -19.74
C HIS A 96 -1.54 -6.43 -19.76
N GLY A 97 -1.03 -7.48 -20.41
CA GLY A 97 0.41 -7.71 -20.49
C GLY A 97 1.06 -7.95 -19.12
N ASP A 98 2.36 -7.72 -19.06
CA ASP A 98 3.18 -7.85 -17.84
C ASP A 98 4.00 -6.56 -17.71
N ILE A 99 3.84 -5.85 -16.60
CA ILE A 99 4.53 -4.57 -16.36
C ILE A 99 6.05 -4.74 -16.29
N SER A 100 6.56 -5.95 -16.05
CA SER A 100 7.98 -6.27 -16.06
C SER A 100 8.52 -6.68 -17.43
N SER A 101 7.64 -6.89 -18.41
CA SER A 101 8.01 -7.24 -19.79
C SER A 101 8.47 -6.02 -20.58
N VAL A 102 9.39 -6.23 -21.52
CA VAL A 102 9.83 -5.20 -22.49
C VAL A 102 8.70 -4.70 -23.40
N LEU A 103 7.67 -5.52 -23.61
CA LEU A 103 6.48 -5.13 -24.38
C LEU A 103 5.52 -4.25 -23.56
N GLY A 104 5.82 -4.06 -22.27
CA GLY A 104 5.01 -3.31 -21.34
C GLY A 104 3.73 -4.05 -20.94
N GLY A 105 2.93 -3.33 -20.16
CA GLY A 105 1.64 -3.77 -19.66
C GLY A 105 1.09 -2.74 -18.70
N ALA A 106 -0.08 -3.06 -18.17
CA ALA A 106 -0.64 -2.37 -17.02
C ALA A 106 -1.17 -3.40 -16.04
N ASP A 107 -0.94 -3.15 -14.76
CA ASP A 107 -1.58 -3.86 -13.67
C ASP A 107 -2.65 -2.98 -13.01
N VAL A 108 -3.49 -3.59 -12.19
CA VAL A 108 -4.52 -2.91 -11.41
C VAL A 108 -4.36 -3.29 -9.96
N GLN A 109 -4.21 -2.28 -9.11
CA GLN A 109 -4.05 -2.46 -7.67
C GLN A 109 -4.97 -1.54 -6.91
N ALA A 110 -5.48 -2.00 -5.77
CA ALA A 110 -6.37 -1.22 -4.91
C ALA A 110 -5.85 -1.21 -3.47
N PHE A 111 -5.90 -0.04 -2.84
CA PHE A 111 -5.37 0.22 -1.52
C PHE A 111 -6.45 0.83 -0.62
N ILE A 112 -6.37 0.49 0.66
CA ILE A 112 -7.17 1.13 1.70
C ILE A 112 -6.25 2.17 2.36
N GLU A 113 -6.66 3.43 2.33
CA GLU A 113 -5.82 4.59 2.55
C GLU A 113 -6.46 5.55 3.57
N ARG A 114 -5.63 6.38 4.22
CA ARG A 114 -6.11 7.39 5.19
C ARG A 114 -6.63 8.65 4.51
N ARG A 115 -6.11 8.97 3.33
CA ARG A 115 -6.49 10.10 2.47
C ARG A 115 -6.77 9.57 1.07
N PRO A 116 -7.52 10.32 0.24
CA PRO A 116 -7.77 9.89 -1.12
C PRO A 116 -6.48 9.92 -1.95
N ALA A 117 -6.31 8.90 -2.79
CA ALA A 117 -5.21 8.76 -3.74
C ALA A 117 -3.80 8.84 -3.10
N GLU A 118 -3.59 8.25 -1.91
CA GLU A 118 -2.31 8.38 -1.17
C GLU A 118 -1.10 7.78 -1.91
N ASN A 119 -1.30 6.69 -2.66
CA ASN A 119 -0.25 6.04 -3.43
C ASN A 119 -0.04 6.64 -4.83
N GLU A 120 -0.77 7.71 -5.20
CA GLU A 120 -0.63 8.31 -6.52
C GLU A 120 0.79 8.85 -6.75
N THR A 121 1.44 8.36 -7.81
CA THR A 121 2.76 8.84 -8.23
C THR A 121 2.61 10.13 -9.02
N ARG A 122 2.85 11.25 -8.33
CA ARG A 122 2.74 12.60 -8.93
C ARG A 122 4.01 13.06 -9.63
N GLU A 123 5.15 12.57 -9.15
CA GLU A 123 6.46 12.96 -9.64
C GLU A 123 7.32 11.72 -9.82
N ARG A 124 8.30 11.82 -10.72
CA ARG A 124 9.32 10.78 -10.88
C ARG A 124 10.17 10.73 -9.60
N PRO A 125 10.37 9.55 -8.98
CA PRO A 125 11.25 9.43 -7.82
C PRO A 125 12.68 9.87 -8.14
N ILE A 126 13.43 10.25 -7.11
CA ILE A 126 14.85 10.57 -7.22
C ILE A 126 15.63 9.28 -6.95
N TYR A 127 16.68 9.04 -7.73
CA TYR A 127 17.62 7.95 -7.46
C TYR A 127 18.47 8.32 -6.23
N GLU A 128 18.45 7.50 -5.17
CA GLU A 128 19.25 7.69 -3.95
C GLU A 128 20.52 6.84 -3.94
#